data_AF-A0A1H1PX43-F1
#
_entry.id   AF-A0A1H1PX43-F1
#
_cell.length_a   1.000
_cell.length_b   1.000
_cell.length_c   1.000
_cell.angle_alpha   90.00
_cell.angle_beta   90.00
_cell.angle_gamma   90.00
#
_symmetry.space_group_name_H-M   'P 1'
#
loop_
_entity.id
_entity.type
_entity.pdbx_description
1 polymer ?
#
loop_
_entity_poly.entity_id
_entity_poly.type
_entity_poly.pdbx_seq_one_letter_code
_entity_poly.pdbx_strand_id
1 'polypeptide(L)' 'MNNEELSSQEEQPKRNIWNLVLGIVFIGYGSFRLYQKMQTSDPDSFGLILAIGFIAFGIYDLWKYYKGV' A
#
# COMPACT_ATOMS: atom_id res chain seq x y z
N MET A 1 -34.55 -11.83 -34.96
CA MET A 1 -33.61 -10.81 -34.43
C MET A 1 -33.88 -10.71 -32.95
N ASN A 2 -33.18 -11.50 -32.14
CA ASN A 2 -33.28 -11.40 -30.69
C ASN A 2 -32.02 -10.70 -30.21
N ASN A 3 -32.20 -9.40 -30.05
CA ASN A 3 -31.57 -8.47 -29.15
C ASN A 3 -30.57 -9.16 -28.23
N GLU A 4 -29.33 -9.20 -28.68
CA GLU A 4 -28.17 -9.41 -27.85
C GLU A 4 -28.17 -8.27 -26.84
N GLU A 5 -28.81 -8.50 -25.68
CA GLU A 5 -28.58 -7.71 -24.48
C GLU A 5 -27.10 -7.87 -24.14
N LEU A 6 -26.30 -7.02 -24.80
CA LEU A 6 -24.92 -6.76 -24.48
C LEU A 6 -24.97 -6.07 -23.11
N SER A 7 -25.12 -6.88 -22.07
CA SER A 7 -24.93 -6.43 -20.70
C SER A 7 -23.50 -5.95 -20.65
N SER A 8 -23.31 -4.64 -20.78
CA SER A 8 -22.07 -3.96 -20.43
C SER A 8 -21.87 -4.24 -18.95
N GLN A 9 -21.24 -5.38 -18.65
CA GLN A 9 -20.61 -5.59 -17.38
C GLN A 9 -19.49 -4.58 -17.36
N GLU A 10 -19.77 -3.37 -16.89
CA GLU A 10 -18.73 -2.48 -16.41
C GLU A 10 -18.00 -3.29 -15.34
N GLU A 11 -16.85 -3.87 -15.72
CA GLU A 11 -15.96 -4.55 -14.81
C GLU A 11 -15.60 -3.52 -13.75
N GLN A 12 -16.32 -3.55 -12.63
CA GLN A 12 -16.01 -2.68 -11.52
C GLN A 12 -14.53 -2.91 -11.19
N PRO A 13 -13.72 -1.85 -11.08
CA PRO A 13 -12.29 -1.99 -10.88
C PRO A 13 -12.06 -2.91 -9.69
N LYS A 14 -11.56 -4.12 -9.96
CA LYS A 14 -11.39 -5.16 -8.96
C LYS A 14 -10.31 -4.70 -8.01
N ARG A 15 -10.72 -4.07 -6.91
CA ARG A 15 -9.82 -3.59 -5.86
C ARG A 15 -8.93 -4.75 -5.40
N ASN A 16 -7.63 -4.62 -5.65
CA ASN A 16 -6.69 -5.67 -5.32
C ASN A 16 -6.42 -5.66 -3.80
N ILE A 17 -7.07 -6.56 -3.06
CA ILE A 17 -6.95 -6.68 -1.59
C ILE A 17 -5.48 -6.82 -1.13
N TRP A 18 -4.61 -7.35 -2.00
CA TRP A 18 -3.18 -7.46 -1.71
C TRP A 18 -2.51 -6.11 -1.53
N ASN A 19 -2.93 -5.07 -2.27
CA ASN A 19 -2.41 -3.71 -2.09
C ASN A 19 -2.81 -3.16 -0.71
N LEU A 20 -4.01 -3.51 -0.22
CA LEU A 20 -4.43 -3.12 1.13
C LEU A 20 -3.58 -3.82 2.20
N VAL A 21 -3.41 -5.14 2.08
CA VAL A 21 -2.63 -5.92 3.06
C VAL A 21 -1.16 -5.49 3.07
N LEU A 22 -0.52 -5.38 1.89
CA LEU A 22 0.86 -4.92 1.77
C LEU A 22 1.03 -3.51 2.32
N GLY A 23 0.11 -2.60 1.99
CA GLY A 23 0.20 -1.23 2.46
C GLY A 23 0.09 -1.11 3.98
N ILE A 24 -0.83 -1.84 4.62
CA ILE A 24 -0.95 -1.87 6.09
C ILE A 24 0.32 -2.46 6.72
N VAL A 25 0.85 -3.55 6.17
CA VAL A 25 2.07 -4.19 6.69
C VAL A 25 3.28 -3.26 6.56
N PHE A 26 3.45 -2.59 5.42
CA PHE A 26 4.56 -1.67 5.21
C PHE A 26 4.47 -0.42 6.07
N ILE A 27 3.28 0.15 6.25
CA ILE A 27 3.09 1.27 7.19
C ILE A 27 3.38 0.81 8.61
N GLY A 28 2.81 -0.31 9.06
CA GLY A 28 3.02 -0.83 10.41
C GLY A 28 4.48 -1.12 10.71
N TYR A 29 5.16 -1.85 9.83
CA TYR A 29 6.58 -2.18 9.99
C TYR A 29 7.48 -0.94 9.86
N GLY A 30 7.22 -0.08 8.87
CA GLY A 30 7.98 1.16 8.66
C GLY A 30 7.87 2.11 9.85
N SER A 31 6.66 2.31 10.39
CA SER A 31 6.44 3.12 11.59
C SER A 31 7.08 2.50 12.83
N PHE A 32 6.99 1.18 13.00
CA PHE A 32 7.67 0.48 14.10
C PHE A 32 9.18 0.65 14.04
N ARG A 33 9.79 0.44 12.86
CA ARG A 33 11.23 0.60 12.64
C ARG A 33 11.67 2.05 12.88
N LEU A 34 10.87 3.02 12.44
CA LEU A 34 11.14 4.44 12.67
C LEU A 34 11.08 4.78 14.17
N TYR A 35 10.10 4.25 14.90
CA TYR A 35 9.98 4.44 16.35
C TYR A 35 11.16 3.83 17.13
N GLN A 36 11.60 2.63 16.75
CA GLN A 36 12.81 2.03 17.33
C GLN A 36 14.05 2.88 17.04
N LYS A 37 14.15 3.43 15.82
CA LYS A 37 15.27 4.29 15.45
C LYS A 37 15.31 5.59 16.26
N MET A 38 14.16 6.16 16.58
CA MET A 38 14.11 7.35 17.44
C MET A 38 14.56 7.09 18.89
N GLN A 39 14.46 5.84 19.36
CA GLN A 39 14.94 5.45 20.69
C GLN A 39 16.42 5.07 20.72
N THR A 40 17.02 4.80 19.57
CA THR A 40 18.40 4.31 19.46
C THR A 40 19.30 5.43 18.94
N SER A 41 20.36 5.79 19.67
CA SER A 41 21.30 6.85 19.27
C SER A 41 22.28 6.43 18.16
N ASP A 42 22.16 5.22 17.63
CA ASP A 42 23.04 4.73 16.58
C ASP A 42 22.83 5.47 15.24
N PRO A 43 23.91 5.81 14.53
CA PRO A 43 23.85 6.49 13.24
C PRO A 43 23.47 5.54 12.08
N ASP A 44 22.59 4.56 12.30
CA ASP A 44 22.13 3.62 11.25
C ASP A 44 21.18 4.31 10.26
N SER A 45 21.75 5.13 9.39
CA SER A 45 21.03 5.88 8.36
C SER A 45 20.33 4.97 7.36
N PHE A 46 20.85 3.76 7.14
CA PHE A 46 20.26 2.80 6.21
C PHE A 46 18.89 2.31 6.70
N GLY A 47 18.78 1.95 7.99
CA GLY A 47 17.50 1.57 8.59
C GLY A 47 16.45 2.69 8.56
N LEU A 48 16.88 3.95 8.65
CA LEU A 48 15.99 5.11 8.55
C LEU A 48 15.45 5.29 7.13
N ILE A 49 16.33 5.25 6.12
CA ILE A 49 15.95 5.37 4.71
C ILE A 49 14.97 4.24 4.34
N LEU A 50 15.23 3.02 4.79
CA LEU A 50 14.36 1.87 4.56
C LEU A 50 12.99 2.05 5.22
N ALA A 51 12.95 2.54 6.46
CA ALA A 51 11.69 2.81 7.17
C ALA A 51 10.84 3.86 6.46
N ILE A 52 11.45 4.96 6.01
CA ILE A 52 10.76 6.00 5.23
C ILE A 52 10.26 5.42 3.90
N GLY A 53 11.08 4.60 3.24
CA GLY A 53 10.71 3.88 2.02
C GLY A 53 9.47 3.01 2.21
N PHE A 54 9.43 2.19 3.27
CA PHE A 54 8.26 1.36 3.58
C PHE A 54 7.02 2.19 3.87
N ILE A 55 7.12 3.28 4.63
CA ILE A 55 5.97 4.15 4.91
C ILE A 55 5.44 4.76 3.62
N ALA A 56 6.31 5.32 2.77
CA ALA A 56 5.93 5.92 1.50
C ALA A 56 5.28 4.89 0.55
N PHE A 57 5.87 3.71 0.45
CA PHE A 57 5.34 2.63 -0.39
C PHE A 57 4.01 2.10 0.14
N GLY A 58 3.88 1.97 1.46
CA GLY A 58 2.64 1.51 2.06
C GLY A 58 1.49 2.51 1.92
N ILE A 59 1.77 3.82 1.98
CA ILE A 59 0.79 4.87 1.66
C ILE A 59 0.39 4.79 0.18
N TYR A 60 1.34 4.59 -0.72
CA TYR A 60 1.07 4.43 -2.16
C TYR A 60 0.17 3.22 -2.45
N ASP A 61 0.45 2.07 -1.83
CA ASP A 61 -0.35 0.85 -2.00
C ASP A 61 -1.76 1.01 -1.44
N LEU A 62 -1.92 1.68 -0.28
CA LEU A 62 -3.23 2.05 0.25
C LEU A 62 -3.99 2.96 -0.72
N TRP A 63 -3.33 4.01 -1.23
CA TRP A 63 -3.93 4.93 -2.19
C TRP A 63 -4.38 4.20 -3.46
N LYS A 64 -3.53 3.32 -4.00
CA LYS A 64 -3.82 2.48 -5.15
C LYS A 64 -5.03 1.58 -4.90
N TYR A 65 -5.11 0.94 -3.73
CA TYR A 65 -6.27 0.14 -3.32
C TYR A 65 -7.57 0.96 -3.28
N TYR A 66 -7.56 2.13 -2.64
CA TYR A 66 -8.76 2.98 -2.56
C TYR A 66 -9.17 3.52 -3.92
N LYS A 67 -8.21 3.84 -4.79
CA LYS A 67 -8.46 4.33 -6.14
C LYS A 67 -8.87 3.22 -7.13
N GLY A 68 -8.69 1.95 -6.76
CA GLY A 68 -9.04 0.81 -7.60
C GLY A 68 -8.16 0.67 -8.84
N VAL A 69 -6.90 1.12 -8.76
CA VAL A 69 -5.91 1.10 -9.85
C VAL A 69 -4.93 -0.06 -9.69
#